data_AF-A0A1G0LL60-F1
#
_entry.id   AF-A0A1G0LL60-F1
#
_cell.length_a   1.000
_cell.length_b   1.000
_cell.length_c   1.000
_cell.angle_alpha   90.00
_cell.angle_beta   90.00
_cell.angle_gamma   90.00
#
_symmetry.space_group_name_H-M   'P 1'
#
loop_
_entity.id
_entity.type
_entity.pdbx_description
1 polymer ?
#
loop_
_entity_poly.entity_id
_entity_poly.type
_entity_poly.pdbx_seq_one_letter_code
_entity_poly.pdbx_strand_id
1 'polypeptide(L)'
;MADFYSEGVFQPSIPADLITYEAQTLFDALNICGLRQPDDTVRLFNECSCTSGFVTTEEGQKEVGEEDLYRTLQDIIRVSNGRLTWISHEQGHTCSKKRSEGFGGSAVFITADDIQYNGTSPWLERRLQEFQSGDIGPDTEDPDVVTSSEVIEAVNDLINAAKVVVKRWESGNLAEAVTNLSMMIRWMESILKEAQHAPHVALQPDVNQKLLEACIQARAALPDAWAAVNCNVPEEVIDLLNEAIALAAEERFKTSWWLKTDGEHKYFTLDDWRNEASQMNTLLGYQEWVIKEVESLLSTILLDGVDAIEVSGCIEEDGNVEVTLNDEEASFFSVYTHRPNEGVECQCDFNTRRQAIEFAKALAAKRNLRIYGEPLQH
;
A
#
# COMPACT_ATOMS: atom_id res chain seq x y z
N MET A 1 33.79 24.06 -21.89
CA MET A 1 32.60 23.41 -21.30
C MET A 1 32.29 24.10 -19.98
N ALA A 2 31.12 23.89 -19.36
CA ALA A 2 30.91 24.29 -17.97
C ALA A 2 31.50 23.18 -17.09
N ASP A 3 32.14 23.56 -15.99
CA ASP A 3 32.68 22.61 -15.01
C ASP A 3 31.59 22.36 -13.97
N PHE A 4 31.34 21.09 -13.69
CA PHE A 4 30.32 20.63 -12.76
C PHE A 4 30.99 20.42 -11.40
N TYR A 5 30.41 21.00 -10.36
CA TYR A 5 30.89 20.82 -9.00
C TYR A 5 29.75 20.27 -8.16
N SER A 6 30.10 19.46 -7.17
CA SER A 6 29.17 18.93 -6.19
C SER A 6 29.80 19.01 -4.82
N GLU A 7 29.12 19.72 -3.93
CA GLU A 7 29.55 19.88 -2.55
C GLU A 7 28.44 19.39 -1.63
N GLY A 8 28.83 18.79 -0.53
CA GLY A 8 27.88 18.23 0.41
C GLY A 8 28.46 18.05 1.81
N VAL A 9 27.56 18.04 2.78
CA VAL A 9 27.89 17.97 4.19
C VAL A 9 27.05 16.89 4.87
N PHE A 10 27.68 16.18 5.80
CA PHE A 10 27.01 15.20 6.62
C PHE A 10 26.87 15.73 8.04
N GLN A 11 25.73 15.46 8.67
CA GLN A 11 25.47 15.81 10.07
C GLN A 11 24.82 14.65 10.82
N PRO A 12 25.10 14.47 12.12
CA PRO A 12 26.13 15.17 12.89
C PRO A 12 27.54 14.62 12.57
N SER A 13 28.56 15.08 13.29
CA SER A 13 29.88 14.43 13.23
C SER A 13 29.82 13.03 13.86
N ILE A 14 30.53 12.07 13.28
CA ILE A 14 30.47 10.65 13.67
C ILE A 14 31.58 10.35 14.69
N PRO A 15 31.31 9.67 15.81
CA PRO A 15 32.36 9.20 16.72
C PRO A 15 33.46 8.43 15.96
N ALA A 16 34.73 8.81 16.16
CA ALA A 16 35.84 8.28 15.36
C ALA A 16 36.02 6.77 15.51
N ASP A 17 35.63 6.20 16.66
CA ASP A 17 35.68 4.76 16.94
C ASP A 17 34.64 3.95 16.14
N LEU A 18 33.65 4.60 15.54
CA LEU A 18 32.64 3.96 14.70
C LEU A 18 33.02 3.90 13.22
N ILE A 19 34.04 4.64 12.79
CA ILE A 19 34.50 4.61 11.40
C ILE A 19 35.45 3.43 11.24
N THR A 20 34.93 2.33 10.67
CA THR A 20 35.73 1.15 10.38
C THR A 20 36.65 1.38 9.17
N TYR A 21 37.59 0.46 8.96
CA TYR A 21 38.46 0.50 7.79
C TYR A 21 37.67 0.37 6.48
N GLU A 22 36.64 -0.46 6.48
CA GLU A 22 35.74 -0.67 5.34
C GLU A 22 34.97 0.62 5.02
N ALA A 23 34.42 1.29 6.03
CA ALA A 23 33.75 2.57 5.87
C ALA A 23 34.70 3.65 5.33
N GLN A 24 35.92 3.74 5.86
CA GLN A 24 36.92 4.67 5.35
C GLN A 24 37.30 4.39 3.89
N THR A 25 37.45 3.12 3.51
CA THR A 25 37.78 2.74 2.13
C THR A 25 36.65 3.14 1.16
N LEU A 26 35.40 3.01 1.59
CA LEU A 26 34.24 3.46 0.83
C LEU A 26 34.18 4.99 0.73
N PHE A 27 34.44 5.69 1.84
CA PHE A 27 34.51 7.16 1.86
C PHE A 27 35.56 7.67 0.88
N ASP A 28 36.76 7.08 0.89
CA ASP A 28 37.84 7.44 -0.03
C ASP A 28 37.44 7.18 -1.50
N ALA A 29 36.79 6.03 -1.78
CA ALA A 29 36.34 5.68 -3.13
C ALA A 29 35.29 6.66 -3.69
N LEU A 30 34.49 7.28 -2.82
CA LEU A 30 33.42 8.20 -3.19
C LEU A 30 33.77 9.69 -2.94
N ASN A 31 35.05 9.98 -2.69
CA ASN A 31 35.57 11.32 -2.38
C ASN A 31 34.90 12.00 -1.16
N ILE A 32 34.51 11.21 -0.16
CA ILE A 32 34.03 11.70 1.13
C ILE A 32 35.25 11.95 2.03
N CYS A 33 35.44 13.22 2.38
CA CYS A 33 36.51 13.67 3.26
C CYS A 33 36.07 13.61 4.73
N GLY A 34 36.94 13.08 5.59
CA GLY A 34 36.75 13.08 7.04
C GLY A 34 37.73 14.02 7.75
N LEU A 35 37.21 14.98 8.52
CA LEU A 35 38.01 15.87 9.36
C LEU A 35 37.79 15.55 10.84
N ARG A 36 38.81 14.98 11.49
CA ARG A 36 38.77 14.69 12.94
C ARG A 36 38.68 15.98 13.75
N GLN A 37 37.77 15.99 14.71
CA GLN A 37 37.48 17.10 15.61
C GLN A 37 38.16 16.89 16.97
N PRO A 38 38.30 17.94 17.82
CA PRO A 38 38.91 17.82 19.15
C PRO A 38 38.16 16.92 20.13
N ASP A 39 36.87 16.66 19.89
CA ASP A 39 35.98 15.83 20.73
C ASP A 39 35.96 14.36 20.31
N ASP A 40 36.93 13.94 19.49
CA ASP A 40 37.06 12.59 18.94
C ASP A 40 35.91 12.16 18.02
N THR A 41 35.24 13.14 17.40
CA THR A 41 34.32 12.91 16.28
C THR A 41 34.99 13.21 14.94
N VAL A 42 34.38 12.77 13.85
CA VAL A 42 34.83 12.99 12.48
C VAL A 42 33.70 13.68 11.73
N ARG A 43 33.98 14.88 11.24
CA ARG A 43 33.08 15.62 10.35
C ARG A 43 33.27 15.12 8.93
N LEU A 44 32.23 14.57 8.32
CA LEU A 44 32.25 14.15 6.93
C LEU A 44 31.71 15.24 6.00
N PHE A 45 32.33 15.40 4.83
CA PHE A 45 31.93 16.32 3.77
C PHE A 45 32.55 15.91 2.43
N ASN A 46 32.06 16.42 1.32
CA ASN A 46 32.68 16.26 0.01
C ASN A 46 32.71 17.60 -0.74
N GLU A 47 33.82 17.86 -1.44
CA GLU A 47 34.02 19.05 -2.30
C GLU A 47 33.84 18.72 -3.80
N CYS A 48 33.86 17.42 -4.11
CA CYS A 48 33.61 16.87 -5.43
C CYS A 48 33.06 15.45 -5.25
N SER A 49 31.74 15.34 -5.10
CA SER A 49 31.10 14.03 -4.92
C SER A 49 31.22 13.20 -6.20
N CYS A 50 31.61 11.93 -6.04
CA CYS A 50 31.48 10.94 -7.10
C CYS A 50 30.25 10.07 -6.83
N THR A 51 29.42 9.87 -7.85
CA THR A 51 28.24 8.99 -7.76
C THR A 51 28.62 7.51 -7.73
N SER A 52 29.82 7.18 -8.22
CA SER A 52 30.40 5.83 -8.15
C SER A 52 31.92 5.87 -8.01
N GLY A 53 32.48 4.79 -7.48
CA GLY A 53 33.91 4.57 -7.26
C GLY A 53 34.25 3.08 -7.27
N PHE A 54 35.51 2.75 -6.97
CA PHE A 54 35.96 1.36 -6.89
C PHE A 54 36.68 1.10 -5.57
N VAL A 55 36.34 0.00 -4.91
CA VAL A 55 37.05 -0.51 -3.74
C VAL A 55 37.78 -1.80 -4.09
N THR A 56 38.95 -2.00 -3.49
CA THR A 56 39.73 -3.24 -3.67
C THR A 56 39.26 -4.29 -2.67
N THR A 57 38.83 -5.45 -3.16
CA THR A 57 38.40 -6.60 -2.37
C THR A 57 39.31 -7.80 -2.64
N GLU A 58 39.16 -8.90 -1.89
CA GLU A 58 39.90 -10.14 -2.14
C GLU A 58 39.61 -10.74 -3.53
N GLU A 59 38.42 -10.47 -4.09
CA GLU A 59 37.98 -10.96 -5.40
C GLU A 59 38.32 -10.01 -6.56
N GLY A 60 38.90 -8.83 -6.26
CA GLY A 60 39.27 -7.82 -7.25
C GLY A 60 38.66 -6.44 -6.97
N GLN A 61 38.55 -5.60 -8.01
CA GLN A 61 37.90 -4.28 -7.91
C GLN A 61 36.38 -4.45 -7.91
N LYS A 62 35.71 -3.92 -6.89
CA LYS A 62 34.24 -3.85 -6.81
C LYS A 62 33.81 -2.40 -7.03
N GLU A 63 32.86 -2.17 -7.94
CA GLU A 63 32.21 -0.87 -8.08
C GLU A 63 31.28 -0.61 -6.88
N VAL A 64 31.31 0.61 -6.38
CA VAL A 64 30.50 1.08 -5.26
C VAL A 64 29.84 2.40 -5.62
N GLY A 65 28.67 2.68 -5.05
CA GLY A 65 27.91 3.89 -5.30
C GLY A 65 27.35 4.54 -4.04
N GLU A 66 26.51 5.57 -4.25
CA GLU A 66 25.84 6.30 -3.16
C GLU A 66 24.97 5.40 -2.29
N GLU A 67 24.38 4.34 -2.85
CA GLU A 67 23.60 3.38 -2.08
C GLU A 67 24.47 2.60 -1.07
N ASP A 68 25.67 2.17 -1.47
CA ASP A 68 26.62 1.54 -0.55
C ASP A 68 27.03 2.52 0.56
N LEU A 69 27.20 3.81 0.22
CA LEU A 69 27.51 4.88 1.19
C LEU A 69 26.41 5.01 2.23
N TYR A 70 25.15 5.15 1.82
CA TYR A 70 24.03 5.34 2.74
C TYR A 70 23.78 4.12 3.62
N ARG A 71 23.91 2.91 3.06
CA ARG A 71 23.86 1.66 3.84
C ARG A 71 24.98 1.58 4.88
N THR A 72 26.20 1.95 4.51
CA THR A 72 27.35 1.98 5.44
C THR A 72 27.13 2.99 6.57
N LEU A 73 26.60 4.17 6.25
CA LEU A 73 26.26 5.18 7.25
C LEU A 73 25.12 4.71 8.18
N GLN A 74 24.12 4.00 7.65
CA GLN A 74 23.07 3.39 8.44
C GLN A 74 23.62 2.29 9.37
N ASP A 75 24.54 1.45 8.91
CA ASP A 75 25.18 0.44 9.74
C ASP A 75 25.98 1.07 10.87
N ILE A 76 26.67 2.19 10.62
CA ILE A 76 27.33 3.01 11.65
C ILE A 76 26.33 3.46 12.73
N ILE A 77 25.13 3.92 12.35
CA ILE A 77 24.07 4.29 13.29
C ILE A 77 23.66 3.07 14.13
N ARG A 78 23.41 1.92 13.50
CA ARG A 78 22.99 0.67 14.18
C ARG A 78 24.00 0.21 15.22
N VAL A 79 25.28 0.15 14.87
CA VAL A 79 26.35 -0.30 15.79
C VAL A 79 26.74 0.75 16.83
N SER A 80 26.28 2.01 16.67
CA SER A 80 26.54 3.09 17.63
C SER A 80 25.93 2.85 19.00
N ASN A 81 24.95 1.93 19.11
CA ASN A 81 24.17 1.65 20.31
C ASN A 81 23.53 2.91 20.92
N GLY A 82 22.95 3.76 20.08
CA GLY A 82 22.23 4.97 20.48
C GLY A 82 23.11 6.21 20.68
N ARG A 83 24.43 6.12 20.45
CA ARG A 83 25.31 7.31 20.40
C ARG A 83 25.06 8.18 19.18
N LEU A 84 24.54 7.58 18.12
CA LEU A 84 24.14 8.23 16.89
C LEU A 84 22.74 7.74 16.54
N THR A 85 21.79 8.66 16.37
CA THR A 85 20.38 8.32 16.12
C THR A 85 19.97 8.55 14.66
N TRP A 86 20.66 9.46 13.98
CA TRP A 86 20.39 9.83 12.60
C TRP A 86 21.66 10.40 11.95
N ILE A 87 21.70 10.35 10.62
CA ILE A 87 22.66 11.08 9.78
C ILE A 87 21.87 11.78 8.66
N SER A 88 22.12 13.06 8.42
CA SER A 88 21.64 13.75 7.22
C SER A 88 22.79 14.03 6.26
N HIS A 89 22.50 14.03 4.96
CA HIS A 89 23.42 14.44 3.90
C HIS A 89 22.71 15.46 3.01
N GLU A 90 23.25 16.68 2.98
CA GLU A 90 22.78 17.73 2.07
C GLU A 90 23.81 17.93 0.98
N GLN A 91 23.37 17.93 -0.28
CA GLN A 91 24.25 18.03 -1.44
C GLN A 91 23.73 19.07 -2.43
N GLY A 92 24.61 19.96 -2.85
CA GLY A 92 24.37 20.94 -3.90
C GLY A 92 25.13 20.60 -5.17
N HIS A 93 24.45 20.64 -6.32
CA HIS A 93 25.09 20.56 -7.63
C HIS A 93 25.25 21.97 -8.20
N THR A 94 26.49 22.43 -8.29
CA THR A 94 26.83 23.77 -8.80
C THR A 94 27.62 23.68 -10.11
N CYS A 95 27.89 24.84 -10.72
CA CYS A 95 28.56 24.92 -12.01
C CYS A 95 29.36 26.20 -12.14
N SER A 96 30.43 26.17 -12.94
CA SER A 96 31.22 27.37 -13.26
C SER A 96 30.44 28.41 -14.09
N LYS A 97 29.24 28.06 -14.60
CA LYS A 97 28.37 28.94 -15.38
C LYS A 97 26.90 28.74 -15.01
N LYS A 98 26.10 29.82 -15.10
CA LYS A 98 24.65 29.79 -14.93
C LYS A 98 24.03 28.86 -15.97
N ARG A 99 23.21 27.90 -15.53
CA ARG A 99 22.45 27.00 -16.40
C ARG A 99 21.08 27.57 -16.71
N SER A 100 20.57 27.26 -17.91
CA SER A 100 19.18 27.52 -18.30
C SER A 100 18.20 26.47 -17.78
N GLU A 101 18.69 25.27 -17.45
CA GLU A 101 17.87 24.09 -17.14
C GLU A 101 17.63 23.88 -15.63
N GLY A 102 18.10 24.79 -14.78
CA GLY A 102 17.85 24.76 -13.32
C GLY A 102 19.09 24.51 -12.46
N PHE A 103 18.84 24.45 -11.14
CA PHE A 103 19.81 24.07 -10.11
C PHE A 103 19.38 22.73 -9.50
N GLY A 104 20.36 21.89 -9.20
CA GLY A 104 20.13 20.55 -8.65
C GLY A 104 20.72 20.40 -7.26
N GLY A 105 20.17 19.47 -6.49
CA GLY A 105 20.71 19.02 -5.23
C GLY A 105 19.90 17.84 -4.71
N SER A 106 20.31 17.34 -3.56
CA SER A 106 19.61 16.28 -2.84
C SER A 106 19.71 16.48 -1.34
N ALA A 107 18.74 15.91 -0.64
CA ALA A 107 18.77 15.72 0.80
C ALA A 107 18.55 14.23 1.09
N VAL A 108 19.34 13.69 2.01
CA VAL A 108 19.20 12.32 2.51
C VAL A 108 19.05 12.37 4.02
N PHE A 109 18.12 11.60 4.56
CA PHE A 109 17.93 11.42 5.99
C PHE A 109 17.99 9.93 6.33
N ILE A 110 18.93 9.57 7.19
CA ILE A 110 19.28 8.19 7.51
C ILE A 110 19.00 7.97 9.00
N THR A 111 18.26 6.93 9.32
CA THR A 111 18.05 6.42 10.69
C THR A 111 18.51 4.98 10.77
N ALA A 112 18.42 4.35 11.94
CA ALA A 112 18.75 2.93 12.10
C ALA A 112 17.86 2.00 11.24
N ASP A 113 16.63 2.45 10.98
CA ASP A 113 15.58 1.62 10.38
C ASP A 113 15.30 2.02 8.93
N ASP A 114 15.65 3.24 8.52
CA ASP A 114 15.23 3.80 7.24
C ASP A 114 16.27 4.74 6.60
N ILE A 115 16.24 4.85 5.26
CA ILE A 115 17.03 5.78 4.44
C ILE A 115 16.06 6.51 3.50
N GLN A 116 15.84 7.79 3.74
CA GLN A 116 14.98 8.64 2.92
C GLN A 116 15.85 9.55 2.05
N TYR A 117 15.51 9.65 0.76
CA TYR A 117 16.23 10.48 -0.21
C TYR A 117 15.25 11.34 -1.00
N ASN A 118 15.57 12.62 -1.18
CA ASN A 118 14.80 13.50 -2.04
C ASN A 118 15.70 14.43 -2.86
N GLY A 119 15.53 14.38 -4.19
CA GLY A 119 16.20 15.27 -5.13
C GLY A 119 15.36 16.52 -5.41
N THR A 120 16.00 17.65 -5.68
CA THR A 120 15.28 18.91 -5.94
C THR A 120 14.40 18.84 -7.19
N SER A 121 14.84 18.17 -8.27
CA SER A 121 14.07 18.06 -9.50
C SER A 121 12.86 17.13 -9.36
N PRO A 122 13.00 15.88 -8.86
CA PRO A 122 11.84 15.03 -8.56
C PRO A 122 10.83 15.70 -7.63
N TRP A 123 11.30 16.42 -6.61
CA TRP A 123 10.41 17.18 -5.72
C TRP A 123 9.60 18.25 -6.47
N LEU A 124 10.26 19.04 -7.33
CA LEU A 124 9.57 20.07 -8.14
C LEU A 124 8.58 19.45 -9.13
N GLU A 125 8.95 18.35 -9.79
CA GLU A 125 8.06 17.64 -10.72
C GLU A 125 6.79 17.16 -10.02
N ARG A 126 6.93 16.58 -8.81
CA ARG A 126 5.80 16.15 -7.98
C ARG A 126 4.88 17.32 -7.64
N ARG A 127 5.43 18.44 -7.14
CA ARG A 127 4.64 19.65 -6.82
C ARG A 127 3.95 20.26 -8.03
N LEU A 128 4.57 20.19 -9.21
CA LEU A 128 3.94 20.65 -10.46
C LEU A 128 2.77 19.75 -10.88
N GLN A 129 2.87 18.44 -10.70
CA GLN A 129 1.77 17.50 -10.97
C GLN A 129 0.58 17.73 -10.04
N GLU A 130 0.83 17.86 -8.73
CA GLU A 130 -0.18 18.21 -7.73
C GLU A 130 -0.88 19.54 -8.03
N PHE A 131 -0.09 20.54 -8.44
CA PHE A 131 -0.64 21.82 -8.87
C PHE A 131 -1.57 21.65 -10.09
N GLN A 132 -1.20 20.82 -11.06
CA GLN A 132 -2.00 20.57 -12.25
C GLN A 132 -3.27 19.75 -11.97
N SER A 133 -3.22 18.83 -11.00
CA SER A 133 -4.37 18.03 -10.58
C SER A 133 -5.33 18.79 -9.67
N GLY A 134 -4.92 19.93 -9.11
CA GLY A 134 -5.71 20.72 -8.16
C GLY A 134 -5.64 20.19 -6.72
N ASP A 135 -4.73 19.25 -6.45
CA ASP A 135 -4.51 18.63 -5.15
C ASP A 135 -3.24 19.18 -4.49
N ILE A 136 -3.21 20.49 -4.28
CA ILE A 136 -2.09 21.19 -3.62
C ILE A 136 -2.27 21.03 -2.11
N GLY A 137 -1.86 19.88 -1.57
CA GLY A 137 -1.86 19.57 -0.15
C GLY A 137 -0.46 19.70 0.49
N PRO A 138 -0.36 20.06 1.78
CA PRO A 138 0.89 19.98 2.53
C PRO A 138 1.18 18.52 2.88
N ASP A 139 1.58 17.72 1.91
CA ASP A 139 2.08 16.36 2.15
C ASP A 139 3.54 16.46 2.64
N THR A 140 3.70 16.67 3.95
CA THR A 140 4.86 16.18 4.72
C THR A 140 4.70 14.73 5.15
N GLU A 141 3.65 14.06 4.71
CA GLU A 141 3.57 12.61 4.78
C GLU A 141 3.87 12.13 3.37
N ASP A 142 5.14 11.76 3.13
CA ASP A 142 5.48 10.98 1.95
C ASP A 142 4.50 9.79 1.93
N PRO A 143 3.71 9.59 0.86
CA PRO A 143 3.07 8.30 0.70
C PRO A 143 4.21 7.29 0.72
N ASP A 144 4.16 6.31 1.63
CA ASP A 144 5.10 5.19 1.65
C ASP A 144 5.24 4.67 0.22
N VAL A 145 6.31 5.09 -0.47
CA VAL A 145 6.58 4.65 -1.82
C VAL A 145 7.12 3.27 -1.61
N VAL A 146 6.22 2.27 -1.66
CA VAL A 146 6.60 0.87 -1.59
C VAL A 146 7.66 0.65 -2.67
N THR A 147 8.88 0.48 -2.21
CA THR A 147 10.04 0.34 -3.08
C THR A 147 9.94 -0.99 -3.81
N SER A 148 10.52 -1.08 -5.01
CA SER A 148 10.63 -2.38 -5.70
C SER A 148 11.26 -3.46 -4.81
N SER A 149 12.11 -3.06 -3.86
CA SER A 149 12.69 -3.94 -2.83
C SER A 149 11.62 -4.52 -1.89
N GLU A 150 10.74 -3.68 -1.35
CA GLU A 150 9.67 -4.10 -0.45
C GLU A 150 8.62 -4.97 -1.16
N VAL A 151 8.30 -4.65 -2.43
CA VAL A 151 7.46 -5.54 -3.25
C VAL A 151 8.13 -6.89 -3.48
N ILE A 152 9.44 -6.89 -3.80
CA ILE A 152 10.20 -8.14 -4.00
C ILE A 152 10.26 -8.95 -2.70
N GLU A 153 10.43 -8.31 -1.55
CA GLU A 153 10.44 -8.96 -0.24
C GLU A 153 9.06 -9.57 0.09
N ALA A 154 7.98 -8.81 -0.05
CA ALA A 154 6.62 -9.29 0.16
C ALA A 154 6.26 -10.48 -0.76
N VAL A 155 6.68 -10.44 -2.02
CA VAL A 155 6.47 -11.56 -2.96
C VAL A 155 7.30 -12.78 -2.57
N ASN A 156 8.55 -12.59 -2.10
CA ASN A 156 9.37 -13.70 -1.60
C ASN A 156 8.78 -14.35 -0.35
N ASP A 157 8.25 -13.56 0.57
CA ASP A 157 7.57 -14.05 1.76
C ASP A 157 6.30 -14.82 1.42
N LEU A 158 5.52 -14.34 0.44
CA LEU A 158 4.36 -15.04 -0.09
C LEU A 158 4.75 -16.39 -0.73
N ILE A 159 5.84 -16.42 -1.50
CA ILE A 159 6.39 -17.65 -2.08
C ILE A 159 6.80 -18.63 -0.97
N ASN A 160 7.46 -18.15 0.07
CA ASN A 160 7.90 -18.97 1.20
C ASN A 160 6.70 -19.54 1.98
N ALA A 161 5.70 -18.72 2.26
CA ALA A 161 4.46 -19.13 2.90
C ALA A 161 3.72 -20.20 2.05
N ALA A 162 3.58 -19.97 0.75
CA ALA A 162 2.97 -20.93 -0.17
C ALA A 162 3.74 -22.27 -0.22
N LYS A 163 5.08 -22.23 -0.22
CA LYS A 163 5.93 -23.44 -0.15
C LYS A 163 5.73 -24.22 1.15
N VAL A 164 5.58 -23.54 2.29
CA VAL A 164 5.30 -24.18 3.59
C VAL A 164 3.93 -24.85 3.59
N VAL A 165 2.94 -24.17 3.02
CA VAL A 165 1.56 -24.67 2.87
C VAL A 165 1.53 -25.93 2.00
N VAL A 166 2.20 -25.90 0.82
CA VAL A 166 2.36 -27.06 -0.07
C VAL A 166 3.01 -28.24 0.67
N LYS A 167 4.14 -28.02 1.33
CA LYS A 167 4.90 -29.07 2.05
C LYS A 167 4.09 -29.70 3.19
N ARG A 168 3.26 -28.93 3.90
CA ARG A 168 2.40 -29.44 4.96
C ARG A 168 1.21 -30.23 4.39
N TRP A 169 0.66 -29.83 3.25
CA TRP A 169 -0.50 -30.49 2.62
C TRP A 169 -0.16 -31.69 1.72
N GLU A 170 1.07 -31.84 1.22
CA GLU A 170 1.53 -33.07 0.57
C GLU A 170 1.43 -34.32 1.49
N SER A 171 1.27 -34.12 2.80
CA SER A 171 1.05 -35.19 3.78
C SER A 171 -0.41 -35.67 3.90
N GLY A 172 -1.38 -34.99 3.26
CA GLY A 172 -2.81 -35.32 3.29
C GLY A 172 -3.51 -34.94 1.97
N ASN A 173 -3.79 -35.94 1.14
CA ASN A 173 -4.13 -35.84 -0.28
C ASN A 173 -5.07 -34.68 -0.69
N LEU A 174 -4.51 -33.69 -1.40
CA LEU A 174 -5.22 -32.55 -2.03
C LEU A 174 -4.42 -32.07 -3.26
N ALA A 175 -4.24 -32.99 -4.23
CA ALA A 175 -3.30 -32.84 -5.34
C ALA A 175 -3.53 -31.61 -6.23
N GLU A 176 -4.78 -31.14 -6.39
CA GLU A 176 -5.13 -30.06 -7.30
C GLU A 176 -4.78 -28.67 -6.74
N ALA A 177 -5.10 -28.39 -5.47
CA ALA A 177 -4.71 -27.14 -4.79
C ALA A 177 -3.18 -27.02 -4.65
N VAL A 178 -2.50 -28.13 -4.36
CA VAL A 178 -1.03 -28.19 -4.34
C VAL A 178 -0.45 -27.91 -5.73
N THR A 179 -1.09 -28.41 -6.79
CA THR A 179 -0.66 -28.17 -8.18
C THR A 179 -0.87 -26.72 -8.59
N ASN A 180 -2.00 -26.11 -8.23
CA ASN A 180 -2.31 -24.70 -8.54
C ASN A 180 -1.37 -23.74 -7.78
N LEU A 181 -1.17 -23.96 -6.48
CA LEU A 181 -0.19 -23.19 -5.69
C LEU A 181 1.24 -23.35 -6.22
N SER A 182 1.62 -24.55 -6.66
CA SER A 182 2.94 -24.81 -7.25
C SER A 182 3.13 -24.11 -8.61
N MET A 183 2.09 -24.04 -9.45
CA MET A 183 2.13 -23.30 -10.71
C MET A 183 2.23 -21.79 -10.48
N MET A 184 1.50 -21.28 -9.49
CA MET A 184 1.53 -19.88 -9.09
C MET A 184 2.90 -19.47 -8.53
N ILE A 185 3.51 -20.28 -7.66
CA ILE A 185 4.89 -20.05 -7.18
C ILE A 185 5.84 -19.89 -8.37
N ARG A 186 5.77 -20.79 -9.36
CA ARG A 186 6.63 -20.72 -10.55
C ARG A 186 6.39 -19.46 -11.38
N TRP A 187 5.15 -18.98 -11.42
CA TRP A 187 4.80 -17.79 -12.17
C TRP A 187 5.30 -16.51 -11.48
N MET A 188 5.13 -16.42 -10.16
CA MET A 188 5.70 -15.34 -9.33
C MET A 188 7.23 -15.34 -9.37
N GLU A 189 7.87 -16.52 -9.32
CA GLU A 189 9.32 -16.66 -9.50
C GLU A 189 9.79 -16.15 -10.87
N SER A 190 8.98 -16.32 -11.93
CA SER A 190 9.28 -15.79 -13.27
C SER A 190 9.17 -14.26 -13.33
N ILE A 191 8.12 -13.69 -12.73
CA ILE A 191 7.91 -12.24 -12.67
C ILE A 191 9.01 -11.56 -11.86
N LEU A 192 9.39 -12.13 -10.71
CA LEU A 192 10.52 -11.66 -9.91
C LEU A 192 11.82 -11.67 -10.70
N LYS A 193 12.05 -12.73 -11.48
CA LYS A 193 13.25 -12.85 -12.31
C LYS A 193 13.27 -11.76 -13.40
N GLU A 194 12.14 -11.41 -13.99
CA GLU A 194 12.05 -10.30 -14.95
C GLU A 194 12.28 -8.94 -14.27
N ALA A 195 11.69 -8.72 -13.10
CA ALA A 195 11.85 -7.49 -12.30
C ALA A 195 13.31 -7.26 -11.86
N GLN A 196 14.04 -8.33 -11.51
CA GLN A 196 15.46 -8.27 -11.13
C GLN A 196 16.39 -7.81 -12.27
N HIS A 197 15.97 -7.93 -13.54
CA HIS A 197 16.79 -7.53 -14.70
C HIS A 197 16.51 -6.09 -15.17
N ALA A 198 15.54 -5.38 -14.56
CA ALA A 198 15.18 -4.00 -14.91
C ALA A 198 14.97 -3.10 -13.67
N PRO A 199 16.01 -2.90 -12.83
CA PRO A 199 15.89 -2.29 -11.49
C PRO A 199 15.51 -0.79 -11.45
N HIS A 200 15.39 -0.11 -12.60
CA HIS A 200 15.14 1.34 -12.67
C HIS A 200 13.83 1.72 -13.37
N VAL A 201 12.94 0.77 -13.58
CA VAL A 201 11.60 1.06 -14.11
C VAL A 201 10.65 0.87 -12.93
N ALA A 202 10.02 1.96 -12.47
CA ALA A 202 8.82 1.86 -11.64
C ALA A 202 7.96 0.76 -12.24
N LEU A 203 7.61 -0.27 -11.47
CA LEU A 203 6.94 -1.48 -11.97
C LEU A 203 5.90 -1.04 -13.00
N GLN A 204 6.12 -1.42 -14.26
CA GLN A 204 5.25 -0.95 -15.34
C GLN A 204 3.81 -1.29 -14.92
N PRO A 205 2.81 -0.44 -15.23
CA PRO A 205 1.43 -0.69 -14.81
C PRO A 205 0.93 -2.10 -15.14
N ASP A 206 1.50 -2.74 -16.17
CA ASP A 206 1.23 -4.13 -16.53
C ASP A 206 1.78 -5.17 -15.54
N VAL A 207 2.92 -4.91 -14.87
CA VAL A 207 3.51 -5.81 -13.87
C VAL A 207 2.75 -5.72 -12.55
N ASN A 208 2.33 -4.52 -12.12
CA ASN A 208 1.46 -4.36 -10.96
C ASN A 208 0.10 -5.04 -11.20
N GLN A 209 -0.46 -4.90 -12.40
CA GLN A 209 -1.69 -5.57 -12.77
C GLN A 209 -1.54 -7.10 -12.83
N LYS A 210 -0.44 -7.61 -13.39
CA LYS A 210 -0.13 -9.06 -13.38
C LYS A 210 0.12 -9.59 -11.98
N LEU A 211 0.74 -8.80 -11.10
CA LEU A 211 0.98 -9.17 -9.71
C LEU A 211 -0.33 -9.21 -8.91
N LEU A 212 -1.18 -8.20 -9.09
CA LEU A 212 -2.53 -8.15 -8.52
C LEU A 212 -3.37 -9.34 -9.02
N GLU A 213 -3.36 -9.63 -10.32
CA GLU A 213 -4.01 -10.81 -10.91
C GLU A 213 -3.46 -12.12 -10.33
N ALA A 214 -2.15 -12.22 -10.12
CA ALA A 214 -1.52 -13.39 -9.50
C ALA A 214 -1.91 -13.54 -8.02
N CYS A 215 -1.98 -12.46 -7.25
CA CYS A 215 -2.43 -12.46 -5.85
C CYS A 215 -3.93 -12.81 -5.73
N ILE A 216 -4.76 -12.31 -6.65
CA ILE A 216 -6.19 -12.66 -6.72
C ILE A 216 -6.35 -14.15 -7.09
N GLN A 217 -5.57 -14.65 -8.06
CA GLN A 217 -5.56 -16.07 -8.41
C GLN A 217 -4.99 -16.95 -7.28
N ALA A 218 -4.00 -16.45 -6.51
CA ALA A 218 -3.46 -17.12 -5.32
C ALA A 218 -4.54 -17.35 -4.26
N ARG A 219 -5.29 -16.29 -3.98
CA ARG A 219 -6.42 -16.30 -3.07
C ARG A 219 -7.53 -17.23 -3.55
N ALA A 220 -7.82 -17.24 -4.85
CA ALA A 220 -8.81 -18.13 -5.45
C ALA A 220 -8.34 -19.61 -5.52
N ALA A 221 -7.03 -19.87 -5.48
CA ALA A 221 -6.44 -21.21 -5.51
C ALA A 221 -6.19 -21.81 -4.12
N LEU A 222 -6.18 -20.99 -3.07
CA LEU A 222 -6.39 -21.49 -1.72
C LEU A 222 -7.78 -22.10 -1.64
N PRO A 223 -7.95 -23.23 -0.94
CA PRO A 223 -9.27 -23.81 -0.82
C PRO A 223 -10.15 -22.74 -0.15
N ASP A 224 -11.31 -22.46 -0.75
CA ASP A 224 -12.18 -21.28 -0.53
C ASP A 224 -12.27 -20.88 0.95
N ALA A 225 -12.64 -19.64 1.29
CA ALA A 225 -12.78 -19.20 2.69
C ALA A 225 -13.55 -20.22 3.59
N TRP A 226 -14.48 -20.98 3.00
CA TRP A 226 -15.15 -22.14 3.59
C TRP A 226 -14.23 -23.32 4.00
N ALA A 227 -13.26 -23.65 3.16
CA ALA A 227 -12.22 -24.63 3.46
C ALA A 227 -11.12 -24.03 4.34
N ALA A 228 -10.78 -22.74 4.29
CA ALA A 228 -9.85 -22.14 5.26
C ALA A 228 -10.33 -22.30 6.73
N VAL A 229 -11.65 -22.13 6.96
CA VAL A 229 -12.32 -22.37 8.25
C VAL A 229 -12.32 -23.85 8.67
N ASN A 230 -12.38 -24.79 7.71
CA ASN A 230 -12.40 -26.24 7.98
C ASN A 230 -11.03 -26.93 7.88
N CYS A 231 -10.01 -26.28 7.30
CA CYS A 231 -8.70 -26.85 6.97
C CYS A 231 -7.56 -26.33 7.85
N ASN A 232 -7.84 -25.57 8.91
CA ASN A 232 -6.85 -24.98 9.82
C ASN A 232 -5.77 -24.18 9.07
N VAL A 233 -6.19 -23.30 8.16
CA VAL A 233 -5.25 -22.33 7.57
C VAL A 233 -4.83 -21.35 8.68
N PRO A 234 -3.53 -21.17 8.96
CA PRO A 234 -3.08 -20.21 9.96
C PRO A 234 -3.53 -18.80 9.59
N GLU A 235 -4.06 -18.06 10.57
CA GLU A 235 -4.60 -16.71 10.43
C GLU A 235 -3.55 -15.76 9.82
N GLU A 236 -2.28 -15.99 10.14
CA GLU A 236 -1.14 -15.21 9.63
C GLU A 236 -0.97 -15.29 8.11
N VAL A 237 -1.36 -16.42 7.48
CA VAL A 237 -1.27 -16.58 6.03
C VAL A 237 -2.39 -15.81 5.33
N ILE A 238 -3.57 -15.76 5.94
CA ILE A 238 -4.71 -15.00 5.44
C ILE A 238 -4.42 -13.50 5.54
N ASP A 239 -3.83 -13.07 6.66
CA ASP A 239 -3.45 -11.68 6.90
C ASP A 239 -2.41 -11.20 5.87
N LEU A 240 -1.35 -11.97 5.63
CA LEU A 240 -0.33 -11.64 4.64
C LEU A 240 -0.88 -11.51 3.21
N LEU A 241 -1.85 -12.36 2.84
CA LEU A 241 -2.50 -12.29 1.54
C LEU A 241 -3.40 -11.07 1.39
N ASN A 242 -4.17 -10.76 2.42
CA ASN A 242 -5.02 -9.57 2.42
C ASN A 242 -4.17 -8.29 2.38
N GLU A 243 -3.05 -8.26 3.09
CA GLU A 243 -2.11 -7.14 3.08
C GLU A 243 -1.49 -6.94 1.68
N ALA A 244 -1.04 -8.03 1.04
CA ALA A 244 -0.51 -7.97 -0.32
C ALA A 244 -1.56 -7.51 -1.36
N ILE A 245 -2.82 -7.92 -1.23
CA ILE A 245 -3.91 -7.47 -2.11
C ILE A 245 -4.23 -5.99 -1.86
N ALA A 246 -4.29 -5.57 -0.61
CA ALA A 246 -4.55 -4.18 -0.23
C ALA A 246 -3.46 -3.23 -0.74
N LEU A 247 -2.20 -3.65 -0.69
CA LEU A 247 -1.06 -2.91 -1.25
C LEU A 247 -1.12 -2.80 -2.78
N ALA A 248 -1.63 -3.82 -3.46
CA ALA A 248 -1.72 -3.86 -4.92
C ALA A 248 -2.96 -3.14 -5.50
N ALA A 249 -4.00 -2.90 -4.70
CA ALA A 249 -5.28 -2.34 -5.14
C ALA A 249 -5.34 -0.79 -5.10
N GLU A 250 -4.32 -0.11 -5.63
CA GLU A 250 -4.00 1.33 -5.51
C GLU A 250 -5.09 2.36 -5.95
N GLU A 251 -6.36 2.01 -6.04
CA GLU A 251 -7.46 2.97 -5.94
C GLU A 251 -7.96 3.01 -4.49
N ARG A 252 -7.33 3.87 -3.67
CA ARG A 252 -7.81 4.16 -2.32
C ARG A 252 -9.19 4.81 -2.40
N PHE A 253 -10.25 4.01 -2.26
CA PHE A 253 -11.55 4.54 -1.87
C PHE A 253 -11.37 5.31 -0.57
N LYS A 254 -11.81 6.57 -0.53
CA LYS A 254 -11.84 7.36 0.72
C LYS A 254 -12.90 6.76 1.65
N THR A 255 -12.51 5.73 2.40
CA THR A 255 -13.34 5.15 3.47
C THR A 255 -13.13 5.92 4.76
N SER A 256 -14.22 6.13 5.49
CA SER A 256 -14.18 6.69 6.85
C SER A 256 -14.12 5.63 7.95
N TRP A 257 -14.09 4.35 7.54
CA TRP A 257 -14.21 3.19 8.42
C TRP A 257 -13.13 2.13 8.15
N TRP A 258 -12.61 1.55 9.23
CA TRP A 258 -11.62 0.48 9.24
C TRP A 258 -11.90 -0.57 10.33
N LEU A 259 -11.97 -1.86 9.94
CA LEU A 259 -12.26 -2.98 10.83
C LEU A 259 -11.39 -3.01 12.09
N LYS A 260 -10.09 -2.72 11.94
CA LYS A 260 -9.11 -2.80 13.04
C LYS A 260 -9.34 -1.72 14.10
N THR A 261 -9.82 -0.55 13.72
CA THR A 261 -10.00 0.61 14.62
C THR A 261 -11.45 0.77 15.07
N ASP A 262 -12.39 0.58 14.16
CA ASP A 262 -13.81 0.86 14.36
C ASP A 262 -14.62 -0.41 14.68
N GLY A 263 -13.99 -1.58 14.55
CA GLY A 263 -14.66 -2.86 14.69
C GLY A 263 -15.57 -3.16 13.49
N GLU A 264 -16.54 -4.04 13.70
CA GLU A 264 -17.51 -4.44 12.69
C GLU A 264 -18.32 -3.26 12.14
N HIS A 265 -18.57 -3.24 10.84
CA HIS A 265 -19.27 -2.15 10.17
C HIS A 265 -20.74 -2.09 10.59
N LYS A 266 -21.22 -0.89 10.91
CA LYS A 266 -22.59 -0.68 11.38
C LYS A 266 -23.69 -1.07 10.38
N TYR A 267 -23.39 -1.08 9.08
CA TYR A 267 -24.37 -1.38 8.02
C TYR A 267 -24.27 -2.81 7.49
N PHE A 268 -23.21 -3.56 7.80
CA PHE A 268 -23.00 -4.90 7.24
C PHE A 268 -22.18 -5.74 8.21
N THR A 269 -22.69 -6.87 8.68
CA THR A 269 -22.01 -7.66 9.72
C THR A 269 -20.98 -8.63 9.14
N LEU A 270 -20.02 -9.07 9.95
CA LEU A 270 -19.11 -10.17 9.65
C LEU A 270 -19.88 -11.47 9.37
N ASP A 271 -21.01 -11.68 10.05
CA ASP A 271 -21.87 -12.85 9.80
C ASP A 271 -22.60 -12.74 8.46
N ASP A 272 -23.09 -11.56 8.08
CA ASP A 272 -23.63 -11.33 6.74
C ASP A 272 -22.56 -11.56 5.66
N TRP A 273 -21.36 -11.04 5.88
CA TRP A 273 -20.24 -11.29 4.99
C TRP A 273 -19.87 -12.77 4.89
N ARG A 274 -19.87 -13.50 6.01
CA ARG A 274 -19.65 -14.95 6.02
C ARG A 274 -20.71 -15.67 5.20
N ASN A 275 -21.96 -15.22 5.26
CA ASN A 275 -23.04 -15.77 4.44
C ASN A 275 -22.78 -15.50 2.95
N GLU A 276 -22.48 -14.26 2.55
CA GLU A 276 -22.12 -13.91 1.16
C GLU A 276 -20.93 -14.72 0.65
N ALA A 277 -19.87 -14.85 1.46
CA ALA A 277 -18.70 -15.64 1.12
C ALA A 277 -19.02 -17.14 1.01
N SER A 278 -19.88 -17.68 1.89
CA SER A 278 -20.30 -19.09 1.86
C SER A 278 -21.13 -19.45 0.64
N GLN A 279 -21.87 -18.49 0.10
CA GLN A 279 -22.67 -18.63 -1.12
C GLN A 279 -21.84 -18.35 -2.39
N MET A 280 -20.56 -18.02 -2.26
CA MET A 280 -19.68 -17.61 -3.35
C MET A 280 -20.12 -16.31 -4.07
N ASN A 281 -20.92 -15.47 -3.40
CA ASN A 281 -21.33 -14.17 -3.93
C ASN A 281 -20.19 -13.14 -3.85
N THR A 282 -19.18 -13.40 -3.03
CA THR A 282 -17.97 -12.58 -3.00
C THR A 282 -16.71 -13.36 -2.67
N LEU A 283 -15.60 -12.88 -3.24
CA LEU A 283 -14.25 -13.33 -2.92
C LEU A 283 -13.47 -12.29 -2.10
N LEU A 284 -14.05 -11.14 -1.78
CA LEU A 284 -13.38 -10.03 -1.08
C LEU A 284 -13.34 -10.26 0.43
N GLY A 285 -12.31 -9.73 1.10
CA GLY A 285 -12.20 -9.77 2.56
C GLY A 285 -13.26 -8.87 3.16
N TYR A 286 -13.65 -9.07 4.41
CA TYR A 286 -14.70 -8.26 5.03
C TYR A 286 -14.46 -6.75 4.88
N GLN A 287 -13.23 -6.28 5.14
CA GLN A 287 -12.85 -4.89 4.97
C GLN A 287 -13.03 -4.40 3.52
N GLU A 288 -12.45 -5.13 2.56
CA GLU A 288 -12.47 -4.78 1.13
C GLU A 288 -13.89 -4.80 0.58
N TRP A 289 -14.69 -5.79 1.00
CA TRP A 289 -16.08 -5.91 0.62
C TRP A 289 -16.90 -4.74 1.14
N VAL A 290 -16.75 -4.39 2.42
CA VAL A 290 -17.46 -3.26 3.01
C VAL A 290 -17.04 -1.95 2.35
N ILE A 291 -15.75 -1.74 2.11
CA ILE A 291 -15.27 -0.55 1.39
C ILE A 291 -15.92 -0.49 0.00
N LYS A 292 -15.90 -1.59 -0.74
CA LYS A 292 -16.31 -1.61 -2.14
C LYS A 292 -17.83 -1.61 -2.30
N GLU A 293 -18.55 -2.43 -1.56
CA GLU A 293 -19.98 -2.63 -1.77
C GLU A 293 -20.83 -1.74 -0.85
N VAL A 294 -20.27 -1.17 0.22
CA VAL A 294 -21.03 -0.30 1.15
C VAL A 294 -20.53 1.15 1.11
N GLU A 295 -19.25 1.38 1.41
CA GLU A 295 -18.70 2.75 1.47
C GLU A 295 -18.61 3.38 0.08
N SER A 296 -18.27 2.60 -0.96
CA SER A 296 -18.21 3.12 -2.33
C SER A 296 -19.61 3.51 -2.82
N LEU A 297 -20.66 2.72 -2.52
CA LEU A 297 -22.04 3.05 -2.86
C LEU A 297 -22.45 4.37 -2.20
N LEU A 298 -22.15 4.54 -0.91
CA LEU A 298 -22.40 5.83 -0.25
C LEU A 298 -21.74 6.96 -1.02
N SER A 299 -20.48 6.81 -1.42
CA SER A 299 -19.73 7.87 -2.14
C SER A 299 -20.20 8.14 -3.57
N THR A 300 -20.68 7.12 -4.29
CA THR A 300 -20.94 7.17 -5.74
C THR A 300 -22.39 7.48 -6.10
N ILE A 301 -23.36 7.18 -5.22
CA ILE A 301 -24.78 7.45 -5.48
C ILE A 301 -24.99 8.96 -5.70
N LEU A 302 -25.44 9.30 -6.91
CA LEU A 302 -25.78 10.67 -7.30
C LEU A 302 -27.16 11.04 -6.77
N LEU A 303 -27.21 11.99 -5.83
CA LEU A 303 -28.44 12.47 -5.22
C LEU A 303 -29.05 13.71 -5.92
N ASP A 304 -28.56 14.07 -7.10
CA ASP A 304 -29.10 15.21 -7.83
C ASP A 304 -30.51 14.89 -8.36
N GLY A 305 -31.47 15.72 -7.98
CA GLY A 305 -32.89 15.52 -8.32
C GLY A 305 -33.63 14.52 -7.42
N VAL A 306 -32.96 13.89 -6.46
CA VAL A 306 -33.59 13.04 -5.45
C VAL A 306 -34.27 13.90 -4.39
N ASP A 307 -35.55 13.66 -4.09
CA ASP A 307 -36.31 14.40 -3.07
C ASP A 307 -36.58 13.60 -1.79
N ALA A 308 -36.44 12.27 -1.87
CA ALA A 308 -36.54 11.40 -0.70
C ALA A 308 -35.81 10.06 -0.88
N ILE A 309 -35.63 9.36 0.23
CA ILE A 309 -35.11 8.00 0.29
C ILE A 309 -36.17 7.13 0.97
N GLU A 310 -36.39 5.91 0.48
CA GLU A 310 -37.37 4.97 1.01
C GLU A 310 -36.68 3.67 1.40
N VAL A 311 -37.08 3.08 2.53
CA VAL A 311 -36.67 1.74 2.93
C VAL A 311 -37.88 0.82 2.94
N SER A 312 -37.83 -0.26 2.18
CA SER A 312 -38.95 -1.18 2.03
C SER A 312 -38.52 -2.63 2.22
N GLY A 313 -39.36 -3.42 2.89
CA GLY A 313 -39.19 -4.87 2.98
C GLY A 313 -39.59 -5.52 1.66
N CYS A 314 -38.80 -6.49 1.21
CA CYS A 314 -38.93 -7.13 -0.09
C CYS A 314 -39.02 -8.64 0.08
N ILE A 315 -39.90 -9.28 -0.70
CA ILE A 315 -40.01 -10.73 -0.84
C ILE A 315 -39.56 -11.09 -2.25
N GLU A 316 -38.66 -12.06 -2.38
CA GLU A 316 -38.28 -12.62 -3.68
C GLU A 316 -38.84 -14.04 -3.84
N GLU A 317 -39.74 -14.20 -4.81
CA GLU A 317 -40.30 -15.49 -5.21
C GLU A 317 -40.15 -15.67 -6.73
N ASP A 318 -39.53 -16.79 -7.13
CA ASP A 318 -39.28 -17.14 -8.54
C ASP A 318 -38.57 -16.02 -9.35
N GLY A 319 -37.68 -15.27 -8.70
CA GLY A 319 -36.93 -14.16 -9.31
C GLY A 319 -37.73 -12.87 -9.52
N ASN A 320 -38.95 -12.79 -8.96
CA ASN A 320 -39.71 -11.54 -8.89
C ASN A 320 -39.59 -10.95 -7.48
N VAL A 321 -39.29 -9.66 -7.41
CA VAL A 321 -39.20 -8.92 -6.15
C VAL A 321 -40.48 -8.13 -5.94
N GLU A 322 -41.20 -8.41 -4.85
CA GLU A 322 -42.39 -7.68 -4.44
C GLU A 322 -42.15 -6.96 -3.10
N VAL A 323 -42.61 -5.72 -2.99
CA VAL A 323 -42.55 -4.96 -1.74
C VAL A 323 -43.63 -5.46 -0.78
N THR A 324 -43.24 -5.84 0.44
CA THR A 324 -44.15 -6.20 1.52
C THR A 324 -44.25 -5.11 2.57
N LEU A 325 -45.44 -4.95 3.15
CA LEU A 325 -45.68 -4.08 4.30
C LEU A 325 -45.44 -4.81 5.63
N ASN A 326 -45.27 -6.13 5.60
CA ASN A 326 -44.99 -6.94 6.76
C ASN A 326 -43.49 -7.25 6.83
N ASP A 327 -42.77 -6.55 7.71
CA ASP A 327 -41.34 -6.77 7.93
C ASP A 327 -41.01 -8.22 8.32
N GLU A 328 -41.93 -8.95 8.97
CA GLU A 328 -41.71 -10.35 9.36
C GLU A 328 -41.72 -11.32 8.17
N GLU A 329 -42.32 -10.91 7.05
CA GLU A 329 -42.38 -11.69 5.81
C GLU A 329 -41.28 -11.30 4.82
N ALA A 330 -40.56 -10.21 5.06
CA ALA A 330 -39.51 -9.73 4.17
C ALA A 330 -38.31 -10.69 4.15
N SER A 331 -37.88 -11.10 2.97
CA SER A 331 -36.63 -11.85 2.78
C SER A 331 -35.39 -10.95 2.83
N PHE A 332 -35.54 -9.67 2.48
CA PHE A 332 -34.50 -8.63 2.59
C PHE A 332 -35.15 -7.25 2.60
N PHE A 333 -34.34 -6.19 2.74
CA PHE A 333 -34.75 -4.80 2.78
C PHE A 333 -33.97 -3.98 1.76
N SER A 334 -34.68 -3.27 0.90
CA SER A 334 -34.08 -2.44 -0.15
C SER A 334 -34.14 -0.96 0.20
N VAL A 335 -33.10 -0.21 -0.19
CA VAL A 335 -33.05 1.24 -0.11
C VAL A 335 -33.27 1.85 -1.49
N TYR A 336 -34.31 2.67 -1.63
CA TYR A 336 -34.67 3.34 -2.88
C TYR A 336 -34.44 4.84 -2.80
N THR A 337 -34.01 5.44 -3.91
CA THR A 337 -34.08 6.90 -4.09
C THR A 337 -35.34 7.26 -4.86
N HIS A 338 -36.04 8.31 -4.43
CA HIS A 338 -37.22 8.83 -5.11
C HIS A 338 -36.85 10.08 -5.90
N ARG A 339 -37.31 10.14 -7.15
CA ARG A 339 -37.16 11.31 -8.02
C ARG A 339 -38.52 11.79 -8.49
N PRO A 340 -38.83 13.09 -8.36
CA PRO A 340 -40.12 13.62 -8.76
C PRO A 340 -40.45 13.30 -10.22
N ASN A 341 -41.53 12.57 -10.45
CA ASN A 341 -42.03 12.15 -11.77
C ASN A 341 -41.17 11.10 -12.51
N GLU A 342 -40.13 10.56 -11.88
CA GLU A 342 -39.26 9.51 -12.46
C GLU A 342 -39.41 8.16 -11.75
N GLY A 343 -40.05 8.14 -10.57
CA GLY A 343 -40.33 6.94 -9.80
C GLY A 343 -39.28 6.68 -8.72
N VAL A 344 -39.05 5.40 -8.41
CA VAL A 344 -38.09 4.94 -7.42
C VAL A 344 -36.99 4.11 -8.07
N GLU A 345 -35.75 4.27 -7.62
CA GLU A 345 -34.58 3.53 -8.09
C GLU A 345 -33.92 2.81 -6.92
N CYS A 346 -33.84 1.48 -6.98
CA CYS A 346 -33.15 0.67 -5.96
C CYS A 346 -31.65 0.97 -5.98
N GLN A 347 -31.07 1.22 -4.81
CA GLN A 347 -29.65 1.52 -4.67
C GLN A 347 -28.87 0.34 -4.05
N CYS A 348 -29.48 -0.36 -3.09
CA CYS A 348 -28.81 -1.44 -2.35
C CYS A 348 -29.84 -2.26 -1.56
N ASP A 349 -29.50 -3.53 -1.32
CA ASP A 349 -30.29 -4.50 -0.56
C ASP A 349 -29.55 -4.93 0.72
N PHE A 350 -30.30 -5.20 1.79
CA PHE A 350 -29.78 -5.50 3.12
C PHE A 350 -30.57 -6.63 3.78
N ASN A 351 -29.89 -7.47 4.55
CA ASN A 351 -30.52 -8.59 5.27
C ASN A 351 -31.45 -8.13 6.40
N THR A 352 -31.19 -6.98 7.00
CA THR A 352 -32.00 -6.46 8.10
C THR A 352 -32.47 -5.03 7.86
N ARG A 353 -33.69 -4.73 8.31
CA ARG A 353 -34.25 -3.37 8.23
C ARG A 353 -33.37 -2.34 8.91
N ARG A 354 -32.75 -2.69 10.03
CA ARG A 354 -31.85 -1.81 10.77
C ARG A 354 -30.67 -1.36 9.90
N GLN A 355 -30.07 -2.27 9.14
CA GLN A 355 -28.97 -1.94 8.22
C GLN A 355 -29.43 -1.01 7.10
N ALA A 356 -30.56 -1.32 6.47
CA ALA A 356 -31.14 -0.49 5.41
C ALA A 356 -31.47 0.93 5.90
N ILE A 357 -32.07 1.07 7.10
CA ILE A 357 -32.36 2.38 7.71
C ILE A 357 -31.07 3.16 7.99
N GLU A 358 -30.06 2.52 8.56
CA GLU A 358 -28.80 3.20 8.89
C GLU A 358 -28.05 3.64 7.63
N PHE A 359 -28.05 2.83 6.56
CA PHE A 359 -27.55 3.24 5.24
C PHE A 359 -28.36 4.40 4.66
N ALA A 360 -29.69 4.33 4.69
CA ALA A 360 -30.58 5.38 4.21
C ALA A 360 -30.36 6.71 4.96
N LYS A 361 -30.09 6.68 6.27
CA LYS A 361 -29.73 7.85 7.07
C LYS A 361 -28.41 8.47 6.62
N ALA A 362 -27.40 7.65 6.40
CA ALA A 362 -26.10 8.12 5.90
C ALA A 362 -26.22 8.78 4.53
N LEU A 363 -27.01 8.18 3.64
CA LEU A 363 -27.27 8.70 2.31
C LEU A 363 -28.10 10.00 2.36
N ALA A 364 -29.16 10.05 3.18
CA ALA A 364 -30.01 11.23 3.36
C ALA A 364 -29.23 12.43 3.93
N ALA A 365 -28.30 12.18 4.87
CA ALA A 365 -27.50 13.22 5.52
C ALA A 365 -26.65 14.02 4.52
N LYS A 366 -26.30 13.45 3.36
CA LYS A 366 -25.51 14.14 2.33
C LYS A 366 -26.21 15.36 1.72
N ARG A 367 -27.54 15.34 1.65
CA ARG A 367 -28.36 16.40 1.01
C ARG A 367 -29.54 16.85 1.86
N ASN A 368 -29.60 16.44 3.14
CA ASN A 368 -30.71 16.72 4.05
C ASN A 368 -32.07 16.24 3.50
N LEU A 369 -32.08 15.01 2.98
CA LEU A 369 -33.26 14.39 2.38
C LEU A 369 -34.16 13.78 3.46
N ARG A 370 -35.44 13.62 3.13
CA ARG A 370 -36.39 12.92 3.99
C ARG A 370 -36.30 11.41 3.75
N ILE A 371 -36.41 10.64 4.83
CA ILE A 371 -36.49 9.18 4.77
C ILE A 371 -37.95 8.77 4.99
N TYR A 372 -38.47 7.93 4.11
CA TYR A 372 -39.76 7.26 4.25
C TYR A 372 -39.54 5.79 4.64
N GLY A 373 -40.49 5.24 5.39
CA GLY A 373 -40.38 3.86 5.87
C GLY A 373 -39.66 3.71 7.23
N GLU A 374 -39.48 4.78 8.02
CA GLU A 374 -39.25 4.59 9.46
C GLU A 374 -40.57 4.17 10.13
N PRO A 375 -40.58 3.12 10.98
CA PRO A 375 -41.75 2.85 11.80
C PRO A 375 -42.04 4.09 12.65
N LEU A 376 -43.28 4.57 12.63
CA LEU A 376 -43.71 5.66 13.50
C LEU A 376 -43.33 5.27 14.93
N GLN A 377 -42.37 5.99 15.52
CA GLN A 377 -42.01 5.80 16.92
C GLN A 377 -43.26 6.12 17.75
N HIS A 378 -43.91 5.08 18.27
CA HIS A 378 -45.02 5.18 19.21
C HIS A 378 -44.52 5.12 20.64
#